data_AF-A0A2V7YF52-F1
#
_entry.id   AF-A0A2V7YF52-F1
#
_cell.length_a   1.000
_cell.length_b   1.000
_cell.length_c   1.000
_cell.angle_alpha   90.00
_cell.angle_beta   90.00
_cell.angle_gamma   90.00
#
_symmetry.space_group_name_H-M   'P 1'
#
loop_
_entity.id
_entity.type
_entity.pdbx_description
1 polymer ?
#
loop_
_entity_poly.entity_id
_entity_poly.type
_entity_poly.pdbx_seq_one_letter_code
_entity_poly.pdbx_strand_id
1 'polypeptide(L)'
;MTRLVYLCDWLPPDFGAVGQYSLLFARERAAQGDDVVLAGLSSTADSVAEERLGQGRLRIVRRRAVTYGCARRTRSCSPAAPRS
;
A
#
# COMPACT_ATOMS: atom_id res chain seq x y z
N MET A 1 -22.79 7.23 -2.33
CA MET A 1 -21.35 7.49 -2.25
C MET A 1 -20.90 7.28 -0.82
N THR A 2 -20.19 6.18 -0.58
CA THR A 2 -19.64 5.85 0.74
C THR A 2 -18.16 6.22 0.77
N ARG A 3 -17.63 6.61 1.94
CA ARG A 3 -16.19 6.81 2.14
C ARG A 3 -15.60 5.57 2.79
N LEU A 4 -14.64 4.94 2.11
CA LEU A 4 -14.01 3.70 2.56
C LEU A 4 -12.52 3.90 2.72
N VAL A 5 -11.95 3.35 3.80
CA VAL A 5 -10.50 3.32 4.03
C VAL A 5 -10.07 1.86 4.14
N TYR A 6 -9.20 1.44 3.24
CA TYR A 6 -8.50 0.16 3.28
C TYR A 6 -7.09 0.38 3.82
N LEU A 7 -6.74 -0.38 4.84
CA LEU A 7 -5.39 -0.44 5.38
C LEU A 7 -4.79 -1.79 4.99
N CYS A 8 -3.68 -1.76 4.27
CA CYS A 8 -2.85 -2.94 4.05
C CYS A 8 -1.42 -2.68 4.52
N ASP A 9 -0.73 -3.74 4.90
CA ASP A 9 0.64 -3.67 5.36
C ASP A 9 1.58 -3.22 4.23
N TRP A 10 1.67 -3.95 3.12
CA TRP A 10 2.55 -3.64 2.01
C TRP A 10 1.77 -3.49 0.72
N LEU A 11 1.94 -2.34 0.05
CA LEU A 11 1.33 -2.06 -1.25
C LEU A 11 2.25 -2.47 -2.39
N PRO A 12 1.69 -2.88 -3.55
CA PRO A 12 2.48 -3.05 -4.76
C PRO A 12 3.32 -1.80 -5.05
N PRO A 13 4.61 -1.94 -5.40
CA PRO A 13 5.28 -3.17 -5.88
C PRO A 13 5.86 -4.10 -4.79
N ASP A 14 5.71 -3.76 -3.50
CA ASP A 14 6.29 -4.52 -2.41
C ASP A 14 5.52 -5.82 -2.11
N PHE A 15 6.22 -6.81 -1.53
CA PHE A 15 5.73 -8.17 -1.34
C PHE A 15 4.46 -8.24 -0.46
N GLY A 16 3.38 -8.84 -0.99
CA GLY A 16 2.19 -9.20 -0.22
C GLY A 16 0.98 -9.50 -1.11
N ALA A 17 0.48 -10.74 -1.07
CA ALA A 17 -0.76 -11.12 -1.77
C ALA A 17 -1.95 -10.25 -1.30
N VAL A 18 -1.99 -9.94 0.00
CA VAL A 18 -3.01 -9.07 0.61
C VAL A 18 -3.02 -7.68 -0.03
N GLY A 19 -1.86 -7.08 -0.31
CA GLY A 19 -1.76 -5.76 -0.96
C GLY A 19 -2.33 -5.75 -2.38
N GLN A 20 -2.08 -6.81 -3.14
CA GLN A 20 -2.61 -6.96 -4.50
C GLN A 20 -4.13 -7.12 -4.50
N TYR A 21 -4.67 -7.98 -3.64
CA TYR A 21 -6.13 -8.13 -3.50
C TYR A 21 -6.79 -6.87 -2.97
N SER A 22 -6.16 -6.20 -2.00
CA SER A 22 -6.67 -4.94 -1.44
C SER A 22 -6.78 -3.87 -2.52
N LEU A 23 -5.81 -3.79 -3.44
CA LEU A 23 -5.87 -2.89 -4.60
C LEU A 23 -7.01 -3.24 -5.55
N LEU A 24 -7.21 -4.52 -5.85
CA LEU A 24 -8.31 -4.98 -6.71
C LEU A 24 -9.67 -4.61 -6.11
N PHE A 25 -9.90 -4.95 -4.83
CA PHE A 25 -11.16 -4.64 -4.15
C PHE A 25 -11.39 -3.13 -4.01
N ALA A 26 -10.35 -2.35 -3.73
CA ALA A 26 -10.46 -0.90 -3.64
C ALA A 26 -10.85 -0.27 -4.98
N ARG A 27 -10.33 -0.80 -6.10
CA ARG A 27 -10.75 -0.39 -7.46
C ARG A 27 -12.18 -0.78 -7.77
N GLU A 28 -12.61 -1.99 -7.42
CA GLU A 28 -14.00 -2.43 -7.60
C GLU A 28 -14.99 -1.55 -6.85
N ARG A 29 -14.68 -1.19 -5.60
CA ARG A 29 -15.51 -0.26 -4.81
C ARG A 29 -15.54 1.14 -5.41
N ALA A 30 -14.41 1.66 -5.84
CA ALA A 30 -14.38 2.95 -6.53
C ALA A 30 -15.19 2.91 -7.84
N ALA A 31 -15.14 1.82 -8.60
CA ALA A 31 -15.95 1.64 -9.80
C ALA A 31 -17.47 1.57 -9.50
N GLN A 32 -17.86 1.14 -8.30
CA GLN A 32 -19.25 1.17 -7.81
C GLN A 32 -19.71 2.57 -7.40
N GLY A 33 -18.84 3.59 -7.43
CA GLY A 33 -19.17 4.98 -7.08
C GLY A 33 -18.76 5.40 -5.68
N ASP A 34 -17.96 4.61 -4.97
CA ASP A 34 -17.43 4.97 -3.65
C ASP A 34 -16.17 5.84 -3.73
N ASP A 35 -15.90 6.59 -2.66
CA ASP A 35 -14.66 7.34 -2.46
C ASP A 35 -13.74 6.54 -1.54
N VAL A 36 -12.75 5.90 -2.13
CA VAL A 36 -11.93 4.86 -1.51
C VAL A 36 -10.52 5.37 -1.32
N VAL A 37 -9.97 5.20 -0.11
CA VAL A 37 -8.56 5.39 0.17
C VAL A 37 -7.94 4.04 0.50
N LEU A 38 -6.92 3.65 -0.24
CA LEU A 38 -6.09 2.50 0.05
C LEU A 38 -4.74 3.00 0.57
N ALA A 39 -4.46 2.79 1.85
CA ALA A 39 -3.22 3.19 2.47
C ALA A 39 -2.39 1.97 2.90
N GLY A 40 -1.09 2.03 2.66
CA GLY A 40 -0.17 0.99 3.09
C GLY A 40 1.29 1.38 2.95
N LEU A 41 2.19 0.46 3.31
CA LEU A 41 3.62 0.71 3.34
C LEU A 41 4.26 0.38 1.98
N SER A 42 5.37 1.05 1.69
CA SER A 42 6.26 0.73 0.57
C SER A 42 7.71 0.83 1.00
N SER A 43 8.58 -0.03 0.47
CA SER A 43 10.03 0.03 0.72
C SER A 43 10.72 1.15 -0.07
N THR A 44 10.03 1.69 -1.08
CA THR A 44 10.60 2.65 -2.03
C THR A 44 10.52 4.09 -1.52
N ALA A 45 9.38 4.75 -1.71
CA ALA A 45 9.15 6.14 -1.37
C ALA A 45 7.69 6.37 -0.93
N ASP A 46 7.48 7.49 -0.24
CA ASP A 46 6.13 8.02 -0.05
C ASP A 46 5.55 8.36 -1.43
N SER A 47 4.33 7.93 -1.71
CA SER A 47 3.63 8.33 -2.93
C SER A 47 2.12 8.36 -2.74
N VAL A 48 1.48 9.22 -3.53
CA VAL A 48 0.02 9.30 -3.61
C VAL A 48 -0.34 9.18 -5.08
N ALA A 49 -1.09 8.13 -5.42
CA ALA A 49 -1.68 7.96 -6.73
C ALA A 49 -3.20 8.10 -6.62
N GLU A 50 -3.83 8.55 -7.69
CA GLU A 50 -5.27 8.75 -7.73
C GLU A 50 -5.82 8.21 -9.03
N GLU A 51 -6.93 7.50 -8.93
CA GLU A 51 -7.66 6.93 -10.05
C GLU A 51 -9.14 7.32 -9.92
N ARG A 52 -9.72 7.84 -11.00
CA ARG A 52 -11.17 8.08 -11.08
C ARG A 52 -11.80 6.95 -11.87
N LEU A 53 -12.74 6.24 -11.26
CA LEU A 53 -13.44 5.12 -11.88
C LEU A 53 -14.94 5.42 -11.91
N GLY A 54 -15.44 5.82 -13.08
CA GLY A 54 -16.83 6.25 -13.22
C GLY A 54 -17.14 7.46 -12.32
N GLN A 55 -18.07 7.27 -11.39
CA GLN A 55 -18.47 8.30 -10.41
C GLN A 55 -17.68 8.24 -9.10
N GLY A 56 -16.89 7.19 -8.88
CA GLY A 56 -16.10 7.02 -7.67
C GLY A 56 -14.62 7.37 -7.86
N ARG A 57 -13.89 7.27 -6.77
CA ARG A 57 -12.49 7.69 -6.68
C ARG A 57 -11.71 6.70 -5.86
N LEU A 58 -10.50 6.39 -6.30
CA LEU A 58 -9.53 5.62 -5.53
C LEU A 58 -8.29 6.47 -5.30
N ARG A 59 -7.88 6.61 -4.04
CA ARG A 59 -6.60 7.21 -3.66
C ARG A 59 -5.70 6.17 -3.04
N ILE A 60 -4.57 5.91 -3.68
CA ILE A 60 -3.57 4.96 -3.20
C ILE A 60 -2.45 5.74 -2.51
N VAL A 61 -2.34 5.59 -1.20
CA VAL A 61 -1.34 6.25 -0.35
C VAL A 61 -0.30 5.23 0.07
N ARG A 62 0.90 5.33 -0.50
CA ARG A 62 2.06 4.54 -0.07
C ARG A 62 2.88 5.36 0.89
N ARG A 63 3.18 4.80 2.05
CA ARG A 63 4.11 5.40 3.02
C ARG A 63 5.42 4.62 3.04
N ARG A 64 6.53 5.32 2.88
CA ARG A 64 7.86 4.74 2.97
C ARG A 64 8.05 4.12 4.34
N ALA A 65 8.38 2.83 4.37
CA ALA A 65 8.77 2.11 5.57
C ALA A 65 10.09 1.38 5.34
N VAL A 66 10.92 1.34 6.38
CA VAL A 66 12.14 0.54 6.34
C VAL A 66 11.73 -0.93 6.42
N THR A 67 12.10 -1.72 5.42
CA THR A 67 11.95 -3.17 5.47
C THR A 67 12.99 -3.74 6.43
N TYR A 68 12.54 -4.19 7.61
CA TYR A 68 13.40 -4.98 8.47
C TYR A 68 13.46 -6.40 7.90
N GLY A 69 14.58 -6.75 7.29
CA GLY A 69 14.88 -8.12 6.88
C GLY A 69 15.13 -8.99 8.12
N CYS A 70 14.08 -9.34 8.87
CA CYS A 70 14.19 -10.31 9.96
C CYS A 70 13.60 -11.67 9.53
N ALA A 71 14.21 -12.25 8.50
CA ALA A 71 14.11 -13.67 8.21
C ALA A 71 15.51 -14.28 8.23
N ARG A 72 16.21 -14.14 9.36
CA ARG A 72 17.45 -14.89 9.60
C ARG A 72 17.37 -15.56 10.95
N ARG A 73 17.09 -16.88 10.95
CA ARG A 73 17.48 -17.73 12.08
C ARG A 73 18.97 -17.48 12.30
N THR A 74 19.35 -17.03 13.49
CA THR A 74 20.71 -16.70 13.98
C THR A 74 21.18 -15.23 13.87
N ARG A 75 21.10 -14.60 15.07
CA ARG A 75 21.86 -13.49 15.69
C ARG A 75 22.06 -12.17 14.90
N SER A 76 21.58 -11.11 15.57
CA SER A 76 21.80 -9.66 15.42
C SER A 76 21.51 -9.04 14.05
N CYS A 77 20.35 -8.37 13.93
CA CYS A 77 20.04 -7.44 12.85
C CYS A 77 20.44 -6.01 13.25
N SER A 78 21.33 -5.40 12.47
CA SER A 78 21.57 -3.95 12.45
C SER A 78 20.81 -3.34 11.26
N PRO A 79 20.26 -2.12 11.36
CA PRO A 79 19.56 -1.49 10.25
C PRO A 79 20.50 -1.28 9.05
N ALA A 80 20.05 -1.64 7.84
CA ALA A 80 20.79 -1.35 6.62
C ALA A 80 20.82 0.17 6.39
N ALA A 81 22.03 0.74 6.39
CA ALA A 81 22.25 2.17 6.23
C ALA A 81 21.69 2.68 4.88
N PRO A 82 21.15 3.91 4.83
CA PRO A 82 20.73 4.53 3.58
C PRO A 82 21.95 4.76 2.68
N ARG A 83 21.89 4.30 1.42
CA ARG A 83 22.90 4.64 0.41
C ARG A 83 22.69 6.10 0.02
N SER A 84 23.74 6.90 0.18
CA SER A 84 23.89 8.29 -0.26
C SER A 84 23.87 8.43 -1.78
#